data_AF-A0A7C2WWZ4-F1
#
_entry.id   AF-A0A7C2WWZ4-F1
#
_cell.length_a   1.000
_cell.length_b   1.000
_cell.length_c   1.000
_cell.angle_alpha   90.00
_cell.angle_beta   90.00
_cell.angle_gamma   90.00
#
_symmetry.space_group_name_H-M   'P 1'
#
loop_
_entity.id
_entity.type
_entity.pdbx_description
1 polymer ?
#
loop_
_entity_poly.entity_id
_entity_poly.type
_entity_poly.pdbx_seq_one_letter_code
_entity_poly.pdbx_strand_id
1 'polypeptide(L)' 'TLLCEAINSLSNAGADFALMASNTPHLVFNEVAARSPIPLLSIVEETGKTTKNSGFTRVGLLGTDKKGTDPNPCLSFSW' A
#
# COMPACT_ATOMS: atom_id res chain seq x y z
N THR A 1 14.49 0.16 -10.08
CA THR A 1 14.49 -0.06 -8.62
C THR A 1 13.90 -1.43 -8.40
N LEU A 2 14.37 -2.13 -7.37
CA LEU A 2 14.02 -3.54 -7.10
C LEU A 2 12.51 -3.82 -7.16
N LEU A 3 11.67 -2.90 -6.65
CA LEU A 3 10.21 -3.03 -6.71
C LEU A 3 9.67 -3.03 -8.15
N CYS A 4 10.11 -2.10 -9.00
CA CYS A 4 9.66 -2.06 -10.40
C CYS A 4 10.15 -3.28 -11.20
N GLU A 5 11.36 -3.78 -10.91
CA GLU A 5 11.90 -4.99 -11.53
C GLU A 5 11.09 -6.24 -11.14
N ALA A 6 10.70 -6.35 -9.87
CA ALA A 6 9.82 -7.42 -9.39
C ALA A 6 8.45 -7.37 -10.08
N ILE A 7 7.85 -6.18 -10.20
CA ILE A 7 6.57 -5.98 -10.89
C ILE A 7 6.67 -6.36 -12.38
N ASN A 8 7.75 -5.94 -13.06
CA ASN A 8 7.98 -6.33 -14.45
C ASN A 8 8.13 -7.85 -14.61
N SER A 9 8.77 -8.51 -13.65
CA SER A 9 8.92 -9.97 -13.65
C SER A 9 7.56 -10.67 -13.52
N LEU A 10 6.65 -10.16 -12.69
CA LEU A 10 5.29 -10.68 -12.56
C LEU A 10 4.48 -10.49 -13.85
N SER A 11 4.56 -9.31 -14.47
CA SER A 11 3.93 -9.03 -15.76
C SER A 11 4.43 -9.99 -16.86
N ASN A 12 5.75 -10.16 -16.96
CA ASN A 12 6.35 -11.10 -17.92
C ASN A 12 5.97 -12.56 -17.67
N ALA A 13 5.61 -12.92 -16.43
CA ALA A 13 5.09 -14.23 -16.09
C ALA A 13 3.59 -14.42 -16.40
N GLY A 14 2.91 -13.39 -16.91
CA GLY A 14 1.50 -13.43 -17.30
C GLY A 14 0.53 -13.03 -16.20
N ALA A 15 0.97 -12.31 -15.17
CA ALA A 15 0.07 -11.79 -14.15
C ALA A 15 -0.81 -10.64 -14.70
N ASP A 16 -2.12 -10.71 -14.46
CA ASP A 16 -3.07 -9.66 -14.88
C ASP A 16 -3.00 -8.41 -13.99
N PHE A 17 -2.54 -8.57 -12.74
CA PHE A 17 -2.34 -7.49 -11.76
C PHE A 17 -1.30 -7.90 -10.71
N ALA A 18 -0.83 -6.93 -9.94
CA ALA A 18 0.09 -7.16 -8.84
C ALA A 18 -0.30 -6.40 -7.57
N LEU A 19 0.27 -6.80 -6.44
CA LEU A 19 0.13 -6.10 -5.16
C LEU A 19 1.43 -6.19 -4.38
N MET A 20 1.66 -5.21 -3.51
CA MET A 20 2.80 -5.26 -2.58
C MET A 20 2.35 -5.92 -1.28
N ALA A 21 2.87 -7.13 -1.01
CA ALA A 21 2.52 -7.92 0.18
C ALA A 21 3.25 -7.43 1.45
N SER A 22 3.36 -6.12 1.66
CA SER A 22 4.00 -5.48 2.80
C SER A 22 3.58 -4.02 2.90
N ASN A 23 3.43 -3.48 4.11
CA ASN A 23 2.95 -2.12 4.34
C ASN A 23 4.00 -1.03 4.07
N THR A 24 5.28 -1.26 4.40
CA THR A 24 6.31 -0.23 4.26
C THR A 24 6.57 0.19 2.81
N PRO A 25 6.63 -0.72 1.82
CA PRO A 25 6.75 -0.36 0.41
C PRO A 25 5.66 0.58 -0.12
N HIS A 26 4.49 0.67 0.54
CA HIS A 26 3.44 1.60 0.12
C HIS A 26 3.82 3.08 0.23
N LEU A 27 4.91 3.42 0.93
CA LEU A 27 5.47 4.77 0.93
C LEU A 27 5.87 5.25 -0.48
N VAL A 28 6.22 4.33 -1.39
CA VAL A 28 6.59 4.62 -2.78
C VAL A 28 5.58 4.02 -3.78
N PHE A 29 4.36 3.68 -3.32
CA PHE A 29 3.36 3.00 -4.15
C PHE A 29 3.09 3.75 -5.45
N ASN A 30 2.82 5.05 -5.38
CA ASN A 30 2.45 5.86 -6.54
C ASN A 30 3.56 5.88 -7.60
N GLU A 31 4.82 5.95 -7.19
CA GLU A 31 5.97 5.91 -8.09
C GLU A 31 6.13 4.55 -8.78
N VAL A 32 5.89 3.46 -8.04
CA VAL A 32 5.93 2.09 -8.59
C VAL A 32 4.74 1.84 -9.52
N ALA A 33 3.54 2.25 -9.10
CA ALA A 33 2.30 2.09 -9.87
C ALA A 33 2.36 2.86 -11.20
N ALA A 34 2.87 4.10 -11.20
CA ALA A 34 3.04 4.91 -12.40
C ALA A 34 3.98 4.27 -13.45
N ARG A 35 4.85 3.36 -13.02
CA ARG A 35 5.83 2.66 -13.88
C ARG A 35 5.44 1.22 -14.19
N SER A 36 4.35 0.74 -13.61
CA SER A 36 3.95 -0.65 -13.76
C SER A 36 3.30 -0.91 -15.11
N PRO A 37 3.66 -2.01 -15.81
CA PRO A 37 2.96 -2.45 -17.02
C PRO A 37 1.59 -3.07 -16.74
N ILE A 38 1.28 -3.42 -15.48
CA ILE A 38 0.01 -4.04 -15.05
C ILE A 38 -0.59 -3.29 -13.87
N PRO A 39 -1.93 -3.33 -13.66
CA PRO A 39 -2.56 -2.70 -12.50
C PRO A 39 -1.93 -3.12 -11.17
N LEU A 40 -1.71 -2.15 -10.28
CA LEU A 40 -1.27 -2.40 -8.91
C LEU A 40 -2.41 -2.14 -7.92
N LEU A 41 -2.62 -3.10 -7.02
CA LEU A 41 -3.56 -2.96 -5.91
C LEU A 41 -2.82 -2.50 -4.65
N SER A 42 -3.34 -1.43 -4.03
CA SER A 42 -2.87 -0.94 -2.74
C SER A 42 -3.72 -1.49 -1.61
N ILE A 43 -3.10 -2.24 -0.68
CA ILE A 43 -3.78 -2.69 0.56
C ILE A 43 -4.36 -1.50 1.31
N VAL A 44 -3.64 -0.38 1.28
CA VAL A 44 -3.96 0.82 2.03
C VAL A 44 -5.25 1.41 1.42
N GLU A 45 -5.29 1.61 0.09
CA GLU A 45 -6.47 2.17 -0.60
C GLU A 45 -7.70 1.28 -0.49
N GLU A 46 -7.54 -0.03 -0.71
CA GLU A 46 -8.66 -0.97 -0.66
C GLU A 46 -9.24 -1.10 0.75
N THR A 47 -8.39 -1.02 1.78
CA THR A 47 -8.84 -0.95 3.18
C THR A 47 -9.63 0.35 3.43
N GLY A 48 -9.15 1.49 2.94
CA GLY A 48 -9.85 2.78 3.06
C GLY A 48 -11.20 2.79 2.36
N LYS A 49 -11.27 2.29 1.12
CA LYS A 49 -12.51 2.13 0.34
C LYS A 49 -13.51 1.24 1.08
N THR A 50 -13.06 0.07 1.53
CA THR A 50 -13.93 -0.89 2.25
C THR A 50 -14.45 -0.31 3.55
N THR A 51 -13.60 0.39 4.31
CA THR A 51 -13.97 1.06 5.56
C THR A 51 -15.05 2.11 5.32
N LYS A 52 -14.87 2.96 4.30
CA LYS A 52 -15.84 4.00 3.92
C LYS A 52 -17.16 3.41 3.42
N ASN A 53 -17.09 2.38 2.57
CA ASN A 53 -18.26 1.68 2.04
C ASN A 53 -19.07 0.97 3.14
N SER A 54 -18.42 0.64 4.26
CA SER A 54 -19.06 0.07 5.44
C SER A 54 -19.71 1.13 6.36
N GLY A 55 -19.68 2.42 5.99
CA GLY A 55 -20.30 3.51 6.74
C GLY A 55 -19.46 4.05 7.90
N PHE A 56 -18.22 3.60 8.08
CA PHE A 56 -17.34 4.13 9.13
C PHE A 56 -16.76 5.50 8.73
N THR A 57 -16.87 6.46 9.65
CA THR A 57 -16.35 7.84 9.47
C THR A 57 -15.09 8.11 10.30
N ARG A 58 -14.79 7.25 11.29
CA ARG A 58 -13.60 7.33 12.12
C ARG A 58 -13.20 5.91 12.54
N VAL A 59 -11.93 5.56 12.34
CA VAL A 59 -11.36 4.25 12.70
C VAL A 59 -10.08 4.43 13.48
N GLY A 60 -9.78 3.46 14.35
CA GLY A 60 -8.47 3.35 14.99
C GLY A 60 -7.50 2.62 14.08
N LEU A 61 -6.30 3.16 13.89
CA LEU A 61 -5.21 2.48 13.21
C LEU A 61 -4.23 1.92 14.24
N LEU A 62 -4.08 0.61 14.27
CA LEU A 62 -3.13 -0.09 15.13
C LEU A 62 -2.02 -0.67 14.25
N GLY A 63 -0.78 -0.52 14.68
CA GLY A 63 0.37 -0.97 13.91
C GLY A 63 1.65 -1.01 14.72
N THR A 64 2.72 -1.45 14.06
CA THR A 64 4.06 -1.48 14.63
C THR A 64 4.75 -0.13 14.45
N ASP A 65 5.40 0.37 15.49
CA ASP A 65 6.28 1.53 15.37
C ASP A 65 7.51 1.14 14.52
N LYS A 66 7.75 1.89 13.42
CA LYS A 66 8.90 1.66 12.53
C LYS A 66 10.21 2.12 13.16
N LYS A 67 10.15 3.02 14.15
CA LYS A 67 11.31 3.54 14.87
C LYS A 67 10.82 3.83 16.28
N GLY A 68 11.13 3.01 17.30
CA GLY A 68 10.75 3.15 18.72
C GLY A 68 10.97 4.53 19.37
N THR A 69 10.37 5.56 18.81
CA THR A 69 10.66 7.01 18.89
C THR A 69 9.49 7.83 18.34
N ASP A 70 8.43 7.20 17.83
CA ASP A 70 7.26 7.94 17.40
C ASP A 70 6.42 8.36 18.62
N PRO A 71 6.34 9.66 18.95
CA PRO A 71 5.55 10.13 20.09
C PRO A 71 4.04 9.99 19.85
N ASN A 72 3.62 9.65 18.62
CA ASN A 72 2.23 9.43 18.24
C ASN A 72 2.08 8.09 17.49
N PRO A 73 2.06 6.94 18.19
CA PRO A 73 1.96 5.61 17.58
C PRO A 73 0.69 5.41 16.73
N CYS A 74 -0.25 6.34 16.81
CA CYS A 74 -1.41 6.50 15.94
C CYS A 74 -1.11 7.51 14.80
N LEU A 75 -0.02 7.35 14.04
CA LEU A 75 0.28 8.30 12.95
C LEU A 75 -0.90 8.39 11.99
N SER A 76 -1.33 9.62 11.75
CA SER A 76 -2.28 9.98 10.72
C SER A 76 -1.69 9.61 9.36
N PHE A 77 -2.14 8.50 8.80
CA PHE A 77 -2.20 8.37 7.36
C PHE A 77 -3.26 9.38 6.91
N SER A 78 -2.81 10.55 6.42
CA SER A 78 -3.73 11.49 5.79
C SER A 78 -4.14 10.86 4.46
N TRP A 79 -5.30 10.24 4.48
CA TRP A 79 -6.08 9.86 3.32
C TRP A 79 -6.69 11.09 2.67
#